data_AF-A0A4R1MT86-F1
#
_entry.id   AF-A0A4R1MT86-F1
#
_cell.length_a   1.000
_cell.length_b   1.000
_cell.length_c   1.000
_cell.angle_alpha   90.00
_cell.angle_beta   90.00
_cell.angle_gamma   90.00
#
_symmetry.space_group_name_H-M   'P 1'
#
loop_
_entity.id
_entity.type
_entity.pdbx_description
1 polymer ?
#
loop_
_entity_poly.entity_id
_entity_poly.type
_entity_poly.pdbx_seq_one_letter_code
_entity_poly.pdbx_strand_id
1 'polypeptide(L)' 'MEQGQVSWLATVVRSLQETKGKWRTISSVTGIPYDTLTKVALGRVADPRVSTVQALHNYFASRPTETSPADRARTAH' A
#
# COMPACT_ATOMS: atom_id res chain seq x y z
N MET A 1 -18.87 4.58 -12.86
CA MET A 1 -18.72 4.11 -11.46
C MET A 1 -17.32 3.50 -11.33
N GLU A 2 -16.28 4.30 -11.09
CA GLU A 2 -14.89 3.80 -11.03
C GLU A 2 -14.12 4.34 -9.80
N GLN A 3 -14.84 4.86 -8.79
CA GLN A 3 -14.22 5.59 -7.67
C GLN A 3 -13.76 4.70 -6.50
N GLY A 4 -14.11 3.40 -6.51
CA GLY A 4 -13.69 2.46 -5.46
C GLY A 4 -12.27 1.92 -5.63
N GLN A 5 -11.79 1.77 -6.87
CA GLN A 5 -10.46 1.20 -7.14
C GLN A 5 -9.36 2.27 -7.04
N VAL A 6 -9.66 3.50 -7.47
CA VAL A 6 -8.74 4.65 -7.39
C VAL A 6 -8.43 5.01 -5.94
N SER A 7 -9.42 4.96 -5.05
CA SER A 7 -9.25 5.26 -3.63
C SER A 7 -8.40 4.21 -2.91
N TRP A 8 -8.63 2.92 -3.17
CA TRP A 8 -7.87 1.84 -2.55
C TRP A 8 -6.38 1.86 -2.94
N LEU A 9 -6.11 2.05 -4.23
CA LEU A 9 -4.75 2.11 -4.76
C LEU A 9 -4.01 3.35 -4.23
N ALA A 10 -4.70 4.50 -4.16
CA ALA A 10 -4.15 5.73 -3.58
C ALA A 10 -3.75 5.55 -2.11
N THR A 11 -4.56 4.85 -1.29
CA THR A 11 -4.22 4.54 0.11
C THR A 11 -2.95 3.70 0.20
N VAL A 12 -2.84 2.63 -0.60
CA VAL A 12 -1.65 1.78 -0.62
C VAL A 12 -0.42 2.55 -1.07
N VAL A 13 -0.55 3.41 -2.09
CA VAL A 13 0.54 4.27 -2.57
C VAL A 13 1.01 5.22 -1.48
N ARG A 14 0.09 5.87 -0.76
CA ARG A 14 0.44 6.74 0.38
C ARG A 14 1.18 5.97 1.46
N SER A 15 0.68 4.81 1.88
CA SER A 15 1.35 3.97 2.89
C SER A 15 2.73 3.49 2.43
N LEU A 16 2.91 3.21 1.13
CA LEU A 16 4.22 2.92 0.55
C LEU A 16 5.16 4.13 0.64
N GLN A 17 4.69 5.34 0.32
CA GLN A 17 5.50 6.55 0.43
C GLN A 17 5.90 6.87 1.88
N GLU A 18 5.00 6.65 2.84
CA GLU A 18 5.28 6.82 4.27
C GLU A 18 6.28 5.79 4.80
N THR A 19 6.31 4.60 4.20
CA THR A 19 7.24 3.51 4.57
C THR A 19 8.48 3.45 3.67
N LYS A 20 8.79 4.55 2.97
CA LYS A 20 9.98 4.67 2.12
C LYS A 20 11.25 4.44 2.94
N GLY A 21 11.94 3.33 2.64
CA GLY A 21 13.08 2.81 3.42
C GLY A 21 12.83 1.39 3.98
N LYS A 22 11.57 1.03 4.26
CA LYS A 22 11.17 -0.32 4.69
C LYS A 22 10.73 -1.23 3.53
N TRP A 23 10.77 -0.73 2.29
CA TRP A 23 10.33 -1.48 1.11
C TRP A 23 11.07 -2.81 0.92
N ARG A 24 12.34 -2.91 1.32
CA ARG A 24 13.09 -4.17 1.28
C ARG A 24 12.45 -5.22 2.22
N THR A 25 12.04 -4.81 3.41
CA THR A 25 11.32 -5.65 4.37
C THR A 25 9.93 -6.01 3.85
N ILE A 26 9.19 -5.04 3.33
CA ILE A 26 7.84 -5.28 2.76
C ILE A 26 7.94 -6.27 1.60
N SER A 27 8.95 -6.12 0.73
CA SER A 27 9.23 -7.04 -0.38
C SER A 27 9.46 -8.46 0.12
N SER A 28 10.27 -8.63 1.17
CA SER A 28 10.53 -9.95 1.77
C SER A 28 9.30 -10.58 2.41
N VAL A 29 8.41 -9.78 3.03
CA VAL A 29 7.22 -10.31 3.72
C VAL A 29 6.08 -10.60 2.75
N THR A 30 5.89 -9.74 1.76
CA THR A 30 4.78 -9.85 0.78
C THR A 30 5.14 -10.72 -0.42
N GLY A 31 6.43 -10.99 -0.63
CA GLY A 31 6.93 -11.67 -1.83
C GLY A 31 6.91 -10.78 -3.09
N ILE A 32 6.51 -9.51 -2.97
CA ILE A 32 6.44 -8.58 -4.09
C ILE A 32 7.83 -7.99 -4.35
N PRO A 33 8.34 -8.00 -5.59
CA PRO A 33 9.65 -7.43 -5.90
C PRO A 33 9.73 -5.94 -5.54
N TYR A 34 10.89 -5.50 -5.03
CA TYR A 34 11.14 -4.08 -4.73
C TYR A 34 10.90 -3.15 -5.92
N ASP A 35 11.24 -3.60 -7.14
CA ASP A 35 10.98 -2.88 -8.39
C ASP A 35 9.48 -2.64 -8.59
N THR A 36 8.65 -3.65 -8.31
CA THR A 36 7.18 -3.54 -8.35
C THR A 36 6.67 -2.55 -7.31
N LEU A 37 7.15 -2.61 -6.07
CA LEU A 37 6.79 -1.64 -5.02
C LEU A 37 7.10 -0.22 -5.44
N THR A 38 8.29 -0.02 -6.03
CA THR A 38 8.74 1.29 -6.52
C THR A 38 7.86 1.78 -7.66
N LYS A 39 7.54 0.93 -8.64
CA LYS A 39 6.65 1.30 -9.76
C LYS A 39 5.25 1.64 -9.28
N VAL A 40 4.71 0.89 -8.30
CA VAL A 40 3.40 1.16 -7.69
C VAL A 40 3.43 2.50 -6.96
N ALA A 41 4.45 2.73 -6.12
CA ALA A 41 4.61 3.99 -5.38
C ALA A 41 4.78 5.21 -6.29
N LEU A 42 5.39 5.04 -7.46
CA LEU A 42 5.56 6.08 -8.49
C LEU A 42 4.35 6.24 -9.42
N GLY A 43 3.31 5.43 -9.27
CA GLY A 43 2.16 5.44 -10.20
C GLY A 43 2.51 5.04 -11.63
N ARG A 44 3.66 4.38 -11.84
CA ARG A 44 4.16 3.95 -13.16
C ARG A 44 3.60 2.62 -13.63
N VAL A 45 2.87 1.90 -12.77
CA VAL A 45 2.18 0.68 -13.17
C VAL A 45 0.82 1.05 -13.74
N ALA A 46 0.63 0.81 -15.04
CA ALA A 46 -0.65 1.04 -15.70
C ALA A 46 -1.75 0.11 -15.17
N ASP A 47 -1.39 -1.12 -14.78
CA ASP A 47 -2.34 -2.10 -14.23
C ASP A 47 -1.66 -2.95 -13.12
N PRO A 48 -1.57 -2.44 -11.88
CA PRO A 48 -1.09 -3.26 -10.78
C PRO A 48 -2.16 -4.31 -10.48
N ARG A 49 -1.79 -5.58 -10.62
CA ARG A 49 -2.68 -6.70 -10.31
C ARG A 49 -3.34 -6.49 -8.95
N VAL A 50 -4.66 -6.68 -8.88
CA VAL A 50 -5.45 -6.57 -7.65
C VAL A 50 -4.84 -7.39 -6.52
N SER A 51 -4.30 -8.58 -6.80
CA SER A 51 -3.61 -9.42 -5.80
C SER A 51 -2.40 -8.74 -5.16
N THR A 52 -1.65 -7.94 -5.93
CA THR A 52 -0.49 -7.18 -5.42
C THR A 52 -0.95 -6.07 -4.49
N VAL A 53 -1.95 -5.29 -4.92
CA VAL A 53 -2.55 -4.21 -4.12
C VAL A 53 -3.17 -4.78 -2.85
N GLN A 54 -3.84 -5.93 -2.95
CA GLN A 54 -4.47 -6.59 -1.81
C GLN A 54 -3.47 -7.16 -0.82
N ALA A 55 -2.37 -7.77 -1.27
CA ALA A 55 -1.30 -8.24 -0.38
C ALA A 55 -0.66 -7.07 0.39
N LEU A 56 -0.43 -5.93 -0.28
CA LEU A 56 0.09 -4.73 0.36
C LEU A 56 -0.91 -4.15 1.36
N HIS A 57 -2.17 -4.00 0.95
CA HIS A 57 -3.22 -3.52 1.83
C HIS A 57 -3.38 -4.43 3.05
N ASN A 58 -3.36 -5.75 2.87
CA ASN A 58 -3.46 -6.70 3.98
C ASN A 58 -2.25 -6.62 4.92
N TYR A 59 -1.03 -6.42 4.37
CA TYR A 59 0.17 -6.16 5.17
C TYR A 59 0.02 -4.91 6.05
N PHE A 60 -0.45 -3.80 5.47
CA PHE A 60 -0.66 -2.55 6.21
C PHE A 60 -1.84 -2.62 7.19
N ALA A 61 -2.92 -3.32 6.83
CA ALA A 61 -4.08 -3.53 7.70
C ALA A 61 -3.73 -4.40 8.92
N SER A 62 -2.94 -5.46 8.70
CA SER A 62 -2.51 -6.40 9.74
C SER A 62 -1.38 -5.86 10.64
N ARG A 63 -0.69 -4.79 10.24
CA ARG A 63 0.38 -4.16 11.02
C ARG A 63 0.03 -2.72 11.38
N PRO A 64 -0.83 -2.52 12.40
CA PRO A 64 -1.29 -1.20 12.81
C PRO A 64 -0.24 -0.26 13.40
N THR A 65 1.03 -0.66 13.55
CA THR A 65 1.90 -0.13 14.61
C THR A 65 3.16 0.62 14.16
N GLU A 66 3.35 0.99 12.89
CA GLU A 66 4.51 1.81 12.49
C GLU A 66 4.23 2.92 11.45
N THR A 67 2.99 3.09 11.01
CA THR A 67 2.56 4.32 10.32
C THR A 67 1.79 5.14 11.35
N SER A 68 2.28 6.36 11.59
CA SER A 68 1.77 7.31 12.58
C SER A 68 0.24 7.25 12.79
N PRO A 69 -0.26 7.22 14.04
CA PRO A 69 -1.68 7.05 14.38
C PRO A 69 -2.61 8.22 13.96
N ALA A 70 -2.14 9.19 13.17
CA ALA A 70 -2.93 10.36 12.78
C ALA A 70 -4.06 10.07 11.77
N ASP A 71 -4.09 8.91 11.12
CA ASP A 71 -5.04 8.61 10.03
C ASP A 71 -6.15 7.60 10.39
N ARG A 72 -6.08 6.96 11.57
CA ARG A 72 -7.00 5.89 11.97
C ARG A 72 -8.34 6.37 12.54
N ALA A 73 -8.56 7.67 12.63
CA ALA A 73 -9.72 8.25 13.33
C ALA A 73 -10.98 8.44 12.45
N ARG A 74 -11.07 7.89 11.23
CA ARG A 74 -12.18 8.23 10.32
C ARG A 74 -13.03 7.09 9.76
N THR A 75 -13.09 5.92 10.42
CA THR A 75 -14.14 4.93 10.11
C THR A 75 -14.57 4.16 11.35
N ALA A 76 -15.31 4.85 12.21
CA ALA A 76 -16.27 4.26 13.14
C ALA A 76 -17.31 5.32 13.51
N HIS A 77 -18.32 5.53 12.65
CA HIS A 77 -19.67 5.91 13.04
C HIS A 77 -20.65 5.58 11.93
#